data_AF-V9IBI4-F1
#
_entry.id   AF-V9IBI4-F1
#
_cell.length_a   1.000
_cell.length_b   1.000
_cell.length_c   1.000
_cell.angle_alpha   90.00
_cell.angle_beta   90.00
_cell.angle_gamma   90.00
#
_symmetry.space_group_name_H-M   'P 1'
#
loop_
_entity.id
_entity.type
_entity.pdbx_description
1 polymer ?
#
loop_
_entity_poly.entity_id
_entity_poly.type
_entity_poly.pdbx_seq_one_letter_code
_entity_poly.pdbx_strand_id
1 'polypeptide(L)'
;MKITILYGSETGTAQDVAEQIWKNAKRKGLESNVSAMNDYNIQDLDSEKIIVFVVATTGQGDPPNNMRQFWRFLLRKNLPTTLLVNLNYGILGLGDSSYQKFNFAAKKLNKRLMQLGAKELVPLGLADDQHDLGIDAVVDPWLEQMWMKINNTFNISTTDIITENNKNNIIERFHISEISKNSLNNEYYSIHDIFMEEIYTNNEIKVGTIIENVRTTAQDHFQDVRLIKFQSDNINYQPGDIIYIRPKKFSKTN
;
A
#
# COMPACT_ATOMS: atom_id res chain seq x y z
N MET A 1 22.45 9.09 -2.36
CA MET A 1 21.36 9.36 -3.30
C MET A 1 20.09 8.86 -2.65
N LYS A 2 19.05 9.69 -2.58
CA LYS A 2 17.78 9.34 -1.95
C LYS A 2 16.80 8.77 -2.99
N ILE A 3 16.11 7.70 -2.63
CA ILE A 3 14.97 7.14 -3.39
C ILE A 3 13.73 7.26 -2.53
N THR A 4 12.71 7.93 -3.04
CA THR A 4 11.42 8.05 -2.36
C THR A 4 10.43 7.06 -2.98
N ILE A 5 9.78 6.25 -2.15
CA ILE A 5 8.77 5.29 -2.57
C ILE A 5 7.40 5.77 -2.07
N LEU A 6 6.46 5.99 -3.00
CA LEU A 6 5.11 6.45 -2.67
C LEU A 6 4.08 5.42 -3.11
N TYR A 7 3.09 5.15 -2.27
CA TYR A 7 2.01 4.23 -2.62
C TYR A 7 0.62 4.84 -2.53
N GLY A 8 -0.24 4.41 -3.45
CA GLY A 8 -1.69 4.53 -3.38
C GLY A 8 -2.29 3.13 -3.23
N SER A 9 -3.00 2.86 -2.14
CA SER A 9 -3.50 1.54 -1.77
C SER A 9 -4.88 1.66 -1.10
N GLU A 10 -5.76 0.70 -1.35
CA GLU A 10 -7.06 0.61 -0.68
C GLU A 10 -7.07 -0.53 0.36
N THR A 11 -6.57 -1.71 -0.02
CA THR A 11 -6.61 -2.93 0.81
C THR A 11 -5.23 -3.41 1.29
N GLY A 12 -4.15 -2.68 0.99
CA GLY A 12 -2.80 -2.97 1.50
C GLY A 12 -1.81 -3.51 0.45
N THR A 13 -2.26 -4.12 -0.65
CA THR A 13 -1.34 -4.76 -1.63
C THR A 13 -0.28 -3.82 -2.19
N ALA A 14 -0.66 -2.60 -2.59
CA ALA A 14 0.29 -1.62 -3.11
C ALA A 14 1.24 -1.09 -2.02
N GLN A 15 0.79 -1.07 -0.77
CA GLN A 15 1.63 -0.72 0.37
C GLN A 15 2.69 -1.81 0.60
N ASP A 16 2.30 -3.08 0.61
CA ASP A 16 3.23 -4.20 0.82
C ASP A 16 4.33 -4.23 -0.26
N VAL A 17 3.95 -4.07 -1.53
CA VAL A 17 4.91 -3.98 -2.64
C VAL A 17 5.84 -2.78 -2.46
N ALA A 18 5.31 -1.60 -2.11
CA ALA A 18 6.15 -0.42 -1.86
C ALA A 18 7.14 -0.63 -0.69
N GLU A 19 6.72 -1.29 0.37
CA GLU A 19 7.57 -1.64 1.51
C GLU A 19 8.66 -2.65 1.14
N GLN A 20 8.36 -3.61 0.27
CA GLN A 20 9.36 -4.54 -0.27
C GLN A 20 10.42 -3.79 -1.10
N ILE A 21 10.00 -2.85 -1.96
CA ILE A 21 10.92 -2.01 -2.74
C ILE A 21 11.82 -1.19 -1.82
N TRP A 22 11.24 -0.61 -0.77
CA TRP A 22 11.97 0.15 0.24
C TRP A 22 13.00 -0.70 0.98
N LYS A 23 12.63 -1.91 1.42
CA LYS A 23 13.57 -2.87 2.05
C LYS A 23 14.69 -3.26 1.09
N ASN A 24 14.38 -3.48 -0.19
CA ASN A 24 15.38 -3.75 -1.23
C ASN A 24 16.33 -2.56 -1.43
N ALA A 25 15.82 -1.33 -1.41
CA ALA A 25 16.66 -0.12 -1.49
C ALA A 25 17.62 -0.03 -0.29
N LYS A 26 17.12 -0.28 0.94
CA LYS A 26 17.94 -0.29 2.15
C LYS A 26 19.01 -1.37 2.12
N ARG A 27 18.68 -2.60 1.64
CA ARG A 27 19.65 -3.71 1.45
C ARG A 27 20.76 -3.36 0.47
N LYS A 28 20.48 -2.48 -0.49
CA LYS A 28 21.46 -1.97 -1.47
C LYS A 28 22.25 -0.76 -0.93
N GLY A 29 22.08 -0.39 0.34
CA GLY A 29 22.76 0.74 0.98
C GLY A 29 22.25 2.11 0.54
N LEU A 30 21.07 2.18 -0.09
CA LEU A 30 20.52 3.43 -0.57
C LEU A 30 19.74 4.14 0.54
N GLU A 31 19.87 5.46 0.57
CA GLU A 31 18.98 6.28 1.39
C GLU A 31 17.57 6.20 0.80
N SER A 32 16.60 5.74 1.58
CA SER A 32 15.25 5.52 1.09
C SER A 32 14.19 5.74 2.15
N ASN A 33 13.04 6.25 1.69
CA ASN A 33 11.82 6.47 2.47
C ASN A 33 10.62 5.84 1.76
N VAL A 34 9.65 5.37 2.53
CA VAL A 34 8.37 4.86 2.02
C VAL A 34 7.21 5.51 2.77
N SER A 35 6.21 5.99 2.05
CA SER A 35 5.01 6.58 2.66
C SER A 35 3.78 6.46 1.76
N ALA A 36 2.60 6.53 2.36
CA ALA A 36 1.38 6.74 1.60
C ALA A 36 1.41 8.13 0.94
N MET A 37 0.70 8.31 -0.17
CA MET A 37 0.68 9.57 -0.92
C MET A 37 0.01 10.72 -0.17
N ASN A 38 -0.90 10.45 0.78
CA ASN A 38 -1.53 11.46 1.65
C ASN A 38 -0.64 11.90 2.81
N ASP A 39 0.32 11.06 3.22
CA ASP A 39 1.31 11.38 4.27
C ASP A 39 2.56 12.07 3.69
N TYR A 40 2.71 12.05 2.36
CA TYR A 40 3.82 12.69 1.67
C TYR A 40 3.64 14.21 1.58
N ASN A 41 4.69 14.96 1.95
CA ASN A 41 4.72 16.40 1.76
C ASN A 41 4.90 16.74 0.27
N ILE A 42 3.81 17.12 -0.38
CA ILE A 42 3.78 17.47 -1.81
C ILE A 42 4.73 18.61 -2.19
N GLN A 43 5.15 19.45 -1.24
CA GLN A 43 6.10 20.53 -1.51
C GLN A 43 7.51 20.01 -1.81
N ASP A 44 7.84 18.79 -1.42
CA ASP A 44 9.16 18.22 -1.66
C ASP A 44 9.28 17.64 -3.08
N LEU A 45 8.18 17.55 -3.83
CA LEU A 45 8.07 16.80 -5.09
C LEU A 45 9.03 17.29 -6.19
N ASP A 46 9.28 18.60 -6.27
CA ASP A 46 10.17 19.22 -7.26
C ASP A 46 11.66 19.04 -6.92
N SER A 47 11.97 18.80 -5.64
CA SER A 47 13.33 18.55 -5.14
C SER A 47 13.77 17.09 -5.26
N GLU A 48 12.82 16.17 -5.46
CA GLU A 48 13.10 14.75 -5.57
C GLU A 48 13.79 14.39 -6.88
N LYS A 49 14.80 13.53 -6.80
CA LYS A 49 15.56 13.04 -7.97
C LYS A 49 15.00 11.73 -8.51
N ILE A 50 14.56 10.85 -7.62
CA ILE A 50 14.06 9.52 -7.93
C ILE A 50 12.82 9.23 -7.08
N ILE A 51 11.68 8.99 -7.73
CA ILE A 51 10.47 8.49 -7.07
C ILE A 51 9.99 7.19 -7.71
N VAL A 52 9.70 6.19 -6.89
CA VAL A 52 9.00 4.98 -7.32
C VAL A 52 7.56 5.04 -6.81
N PHE A 53 6.60 4.93 -7.72
CA PHE A 53 5.18 4.94 -7.40
C PHE A 53 4.62 3.52 -7.48
N VAL A 54 3.89 3.08 -6.46
CA VAL A 54 3.11 1.83 -6.48
C VAL A 54 1.64 2.18 -6.33
N VAL A 55 0.84 1.96 -7.37
CA VAL A 55 -0.52 2.52 -7.45
C VAL A 55 -1.52 1.43 -7.78
N ALA A 56 -2.37 1.11 -6.81
CA ALA A 56 -3.56 0.31 -7.07
C ALA A 56 -4.61 1.11 -7.87
N THR A 57 -5.49 0.42 -8.58
CA THR A 57 -6.68 1.01 -9.21
C THR A 57 -7.94 0.52 -8.50
N THR A 58 -8.83 1.44 -8.10
CA THR A 58 -10.06 1.07 -7.38
C THR A 58 -11.30 1.19 -8.26
N GLY A 59 -12.28 0.32 -7.98
CA GLY A 59 -13.63 0.35 -8.54
C GLY A 59 -13.67 0.62 -10.05
N GLN A 60 -14.15 1.81 -10.42
CA GLN A 60 -14.35 2.22 -11.81
C GLN A 60 -13.12 2.93 -12.40
N GLY A 61 -11.91 2.52 -12.04
CA GLY A 61 -10.66 3.10 -12.53
C GLY A 61 -10.22 4.38 -11.80
N ASP A 62 -10.68 4.55 -10.56
CA ASP A 62 -10.35 5.71 -9.74
C ASP A 62 -9.05 5.46 -8.95
N PRO A 63 -8.35 6.53 -8.52
CA PRO A 63 -7.23 6.38 -7.62
C PRO A 63 -7.72 5.96 -6.21
N PRO A 64 -6.91 5.19 -5.47
CA PRO A 64 -7.19 4.84 -4.07
C PRO A 64 -7.39 6.06 -3.19
N ASN A 65 -8.12 5.90 -2.09
CA ASN A 65 -8.46 7.00 -1.19
C ASN A 65 -7.23 7.77 -0.71
N ASN A 66 -6.18 7.07 -0.29
CA ASN A 66 -4.92 7.65 0.18
C ASN A 66 -4.06 8.32 -0.93
N MET A 67 -4.47 8.27 -2.20
CA MET A 67 -3.83 8.96 -3.33
C MET A 67 -4.59 10.23 -3.78
N ARG A 68 -5.86 10.40 -3.39
CA ARG A 68 -6.75 11.43 -3.98
C ARG A 68 -6.22 12.86 -3.85
N GLN A 69 -5.65 13.22 -2.70
CA GLN A 69 -5.12 14.57 -2.48
C GLN A 69 -3.90 14.85 -3.37
N PHE A 70 -2.97 13.90 -3.44
CA PHE A 70 -1.80 13.94 -4.31
C PHE A 70 -2.22 14.07 -5.78
N TRP A 71 -3.18 13.24 -6.21
CA TRP A 71 -3.70 13.28 -7.58
C TRP A 71 -4.36 14.61 -7.93
N ARG A 72 -5.18 15.17 -7.03
CA ARG A 72 -5.82 16.48 -7.22
C ARG A 72 -4.80 17.61 -7.35
N PHE A 73 -3.70 17.55 -6.59
CA PHE A 73 -2.61 18.52 -6.75
C PHE A 73 -2.01 18.45 -8.15
N LEU A 74 -1.65 17.24 -8.62
CA LEU A 74 -1.06 17.06 -9.95
C LEU A 74 -1.98 17.54 -11.06
N LEU A 75 -3.31 17.46 -10.92
CA LEU A 75 -4.28 17.92 -11.93
C LEU A 75 -4.46 19.44 -12.02
N ARG A 76 -3.81 20.24 -11.17
CA ARG A 76 -3.91 21.71 -11.22
C ARG A 76 -3.39 22.25 -12.56
N LYS A 77 -4.16 23.14 -13.18
CA LYS A 77 -3.85 23.71 -14.53
C LYS A 77 -2.68 24.69 -14.52
N ASN A 78 -2.37 25.30 -13.38
CA ASN A 78 -1.33 26.30 -13.23
C ASN A 78 0.06 25.71 -12.93
N LEU A 79 0.20 24.38 -12.91
CA LEU A 79 1.51 23.75 -12.74
C LEU A 79 2.34 23.90 -14.03
N PRO A 80 3.59 24.38 -13.93
CA PRO A 80 4.45 24.50 -15.10
C PRO A 80 4.80 23.11 -15.65
N THR A 81 4.94 23.00 -16.97
CA THR A 81 5.33 21.75 -17.64
C THR A 81 6.75 21.31 -17.33
N THR A 82 7.54 22.16 -16.67
CA THR A 82 8.91 21.90 -16.22
C THR A 82 9.01 21.59 -14.74
N LEU A 83 7.87 21.50 -14.02
CA LEU A 83 7.85 21.31 -12.56
C LEU A 83 8.71 20.13 -12.11
N LEU A 84 8.69 19.05 -12.88
CA LEU A 84 9.33 17.78 -12.53
C LEU A 84 10.50 17.44 -13.47
N VAL A 85 11.13 18.43 -14.11
CA VAL A 85 12.20 18.22 -15.10
C VAL A 85 13.42 17.45 -14.57
N ASN A 86 13.65 17.53 -13.26
CA ASN A 86 14.75 16.86 -12.56
C ASN A 86 14.35 15.48 -11.99
N LEU A 87 13.06 15.16 -11.99
CA LEU A 87 12.54 13.93 -11.43
C LEU A 87 12.68 12.79 -12.43
N ASN A 88 13.34 11.72 -12.02
CA ASN A 88 13.26 10.43 -12.68
C ASN A 88 12.28 9.56 -11.90
N TYR A 89 11.41 8.80 -12.57
CA TYR A 89 10.40 8.04 -11.87
C TYR A 89 10.16 6.66 -12.48
N GLY A 90 9.67 5.74 -11.65
CA GLY A 90 9.09 4.47 -12.08
C GLY A 90 7.68 4.32 -11.51
N ILE A 91 6.78 3.66 -12.24
CA ILE A 91 5.43 3.34 -11.76
C ILE A 91 5.17 1.84 -11.92
N LEU A 92 4.80 1.20 -10.82
CA LEU A 92 4.12 -0.09 -10.80
C LEU A 92 2.63 0.16 -10.57
N GLY A 93 1.83 -0.10 -11.59
CA GLY A 93 0.40 -0.19 -11.46
C GLY A 93 0.00 -1.58 -10.99
N LEU A 94 -0.84 -1.65 -9.96
CA LEU A 94 -1.53 -2.88 -9.56
C LEU A 94 -3.00 -2.77 -9.99
N GLY A 95 -3.45 -3.70 -10.81
CA GLY A 95 -4.81 -3.73 -11.32
C GLY A 95 -5.28 -5.16 -11.57
N ASP A 96 -6.50 -5.25 -12.07
CA ASP A 96 -7.16 -6.52 -12.37
C ASP A 96 -7.80 -6.39 -13.77
N SER A 97 -7.41 -7.26 -14.69
CA SER A 97 -7.85 -7.23 -16.09
C SER A 97 -9.30 -7.67 -16.30
N SER A 98 -9.96 -8.25 -15.29
CA SER A 98 -11.40 -8.49 -15.31
C SER A 98 -12.21 -7.18 -15.27
N TYR A 99 -11.59 -6.07 -14.84
CA TYR A 99 -12.19 -4.74 -14.85
C TYR A 99 -11.87 -3.99 -16.14
N GLN A 100 -12.87 -3.32 -16.72
CA GLN A 100 -12.72 -2.54 -17.96
C GLN A 100 -11.60 -1.48 -17.87
N LYS A 101 -11.41 -0.87 -16.68
CA LYS A 101 -10.40 0.16 -16.45
C LYS A 101 -9.14 -0.40 -15.81
N PHE A 102 -8.60 -1.47 -16.40
CA PHE A 102 -7.35 -2.10 -15.98
C PHE A 102 -6.20 -1.09 -15.84
N ASN A 103 -5.64 -1.00 -14.62
CA ASN A 103 -4.52 -0.14 -14.26
C ASN A 103 -4.69 1.36 -14.58
N PHE A 104 -5.93 1.84 -14.62
CA PHE A 104 -6.23 3.17 -15.14
C PHE A 104 -5.68 4.31 -14.28
N ALA A 105 -5.60 4.14 -12.95
CA ALA A 105 -5.02 5.13 -12.05
C ALA A 105 -3.51 5.32 -12.34
N ALA A 106 -2.77 4.21 -12.48
CA ALA A 106 -1.34 4.22 -12.80
C ALA A 106 -1.07 4.80 -14.20
N LYS A 107 -1.88 4.42 -15.20
CA LYS A 107 -1.79 4.98 -16.58
C LYS A 107 -2.01 6.50 -16.60
N LYS A 108 -2.99 7.00 -15.85
CA LYS A 108 -3.25 8.44 -15.70
C LYS A 108 -2.10 9.15 -15.01
N LEU A 109 -1.56 8.58 -13.94
CA LEU A 109 -0.41 9.12 -13.23
C LEU A 109 0.80 9.23 -14.16
N ASN A 110 1.10 8.16 -14.91
CA ASN A 110 2.23 8.14 -15.86
C ASN A 110 2.14 9.30 -16.85
N LYS A 111 1.00 9.40 -17.54
CA LYS A 111 0.76 10.47 -18.52
C LYS A 111 0.91 11.86 -17.90
N ARG A 112 0.44 12.06 -16.67
CA ARG A 112 0.50 13.36 -16.01
C ARG A 112 1.92 13.73 -15.57
N LEU A 113 2.71 12.77 -15.06
CA LEU A 113 4.10 13.03 -14.70
C LEU A 113 4.94 13.40 -15.93
N MET A 114 4.76 12.70 -17.05
CA MET A 114 5.42 13.04 -18.32
C MET A 114 5.06 14.46 -18.78
N GLN A 115 3.80 14.87 -18.68
CA GLN A 115 3.35 16.23 -19.02
C GLN A 115 3.99 17.32 -18.15
N LEU A 116 4.40 16.98 -16.94
CA LEU A 116 5.07 17.89 -16.00
C LEU A 116 6.60 17.83 -16.11
N GLY A 117 7.14 17.11 -17.10
CA GLY A 117 8.56 17.09 -17.44
C GLY A 117 9.36 15.97 -16.77
N ALA A 118 8.70 15.09 -16.00
CA ALA A 118 9.37 13.97 -15.35
C ALA A 118 9.86 12.94 -16.38
N LYS A 119 10.95 12.24 -16.06
CA LYS A 119 11.61 11.26 -16.92
C LYS A 119 11.33 9.85 -16.44
N GLU A 120 10.71 9.04 -17.30
CA GLU A 120 10.43 7.63 -17.00
C GLU A 120 11.75 6.83 -16.98
N LEU A 121 12.04 6.14 -15.88
CA LEU A 121 13.22 5.28 -15.70
C LEU A 121 13.06 3.96 -16.44
N VAL A 122 11.89 3.36 -16.31
CA VAL A 122 11.49 2.10 -16.91
C VAL A 122 10.02 2.20 -17.32
N PRO A 123 9.60 1.51 -18.40
CA PRO A 123 8.21 1.52 -18.81
C PRO A 123 7.25 1.20 -17.67
N LEU A 124 6.11 1.89 -17.62
CA LEU A 124 5.00 1.60 -16.70
C LEU A 124 4.74 0.09 -16.57
N GLY A 125 4.93 -0.47 -15.37
CA GLY A 125 4.58 -1.84 -15.05
C GLY A 125 3.08 -1.95 -14.82
N LEU A 126 2.43 -2.92 -15.45
CA LEU A 126 0.99 -3.16 -15.37
C LEU A 126 0.74 -4.55 -14.77
N ALA A 127 0.86 -4.69 -13.45
CA ALA A 127 0.61 -5.95 -12.78
C ALA A 127 -0.89 -6.28 -12.80
N ASP A 128 -1.19 -7.57 -12.96
CA ASP A 128 -2.53 -8.10 -13.12
C ASP A 128 -2.82 -9.17 -12.06
N ASP A 129 -3.83 -8.92 -11.24
CA ASP A 129 -4.29 -9.85 -10.19
C ASP A 129 -4.91 -11.13 -10.78
N GLN A 130 -5.33 -11.11 -12.06
CA GLN A 130 -5.87 -12.27 -12.77
C GLN A 130 -4.79 -13.17 -13.39
N HIS A 131 -3.52 -12.78 -13.35
CA HIS A 131 -2.44 -13.59 -13.89
C HIS A 131 -2.20 -14.85 -13.03
N ASP A 132 -1.80 -15.98 -13.63
CA ASP A 132 -1.58 -17.25 -12.90
C ASP A 132 -0.52 -17.14 -11.78
N LEU A 133 0.45 -16.25 -11.98
CA LEU A 133 1.49 -15.90 -11.00
C LEU A 133 1.15 -14.63 -10.19
N GLY A 134 -0.09 -14.16 -10.29
CA GLY A 134 -0.55 -12.90 -9.71
C GLY A 134 0.27 -11.70 -10.17
N ILE A 135 0.33 -10.68 -9.29
CA ILE A 135 1.04 -9.43 -9.54
C ILE A 135 2.55 -9.61 -9.76
N ASP A 136 3.14 -10.68 -9.20
CA ASP A 136 4.58 -10.93 -9.21
C ASP A 136 5.12 -11.18 -10.63
N ALA A 137 4.25 -11.67 -11.54
CA ALA A 137 4.55 -11.84 -12.96
C ALA A 137 5.11 -10.57 -13.62
N VAL A 138 4.72 -9.40 -13.10
CA VAL A 138 5.17 -8.09 -13.59
C VAL A 138 6.08 -7.43 -12.57
N VAL A 139 5.77 -7.50 -11.27
CA VAL A 139 6.55 -6.82 -10.23
C VAL A 139 8.01 -7.25 -10.26
N ASP A 140 8.30 -8.55 -10.27
CA ASP A 140 9.68 -9.05 -10.21
C ASP A 140 10.55 -8.61 -11.41
N PRO A 141 10.18 -8.91 -12.68
CA PRO A 141 11.00 -8.50 -13.82
C PRO A 141 11.07 -6.96 -13.97
N TRP A 142 10.03 -6.24 -13.54
CA TRP A 142 10.04 -4.78 -13.54
C TRP A 142 11.04 -4.22 -12.52
N LEU A 143 11.12 -4.81 -11.33
CA LEU A 143 12.08 -4.39 -10.31
C LEU A 143 13.52 -4.64 -10.75
N GLU A 144 13.80 -5.78 -11.38
CA GLU A 144 15.13 -6.05 -11.96
C GLU A 144 15.53 -4.96 -12.97
N GLN A 145 14.64 -4.63 -13.90
CA GLN A 145 14.87 -3.58 -14.89
C GLN A 145 15.07 -2.21 -14.25
N MET A 146 14.26 -1.88 -13.24
CA MET A 146 14.37 -0.61 -12.50
C MET A 146 15.74 -0.48 -11.84
N TRP A 147 16.19 -1.50 -11.11
CA TRP A 147 17.50 -1.47 -10.45
C TRP A 147 18.65 -1.36 -11.46
N MET A 148 18.58 -2.10 -12.58
CA MET A 148 19.55 -1.97 -13.66
C MET A 148 19.59 -0.55 -14.23
N LYS A 149 18.43 0.11 -14.44
CA LYS A 149 18.38 1.49 -14.93
C LYS A 149 18.88 2.50 -13.91
N ILE A 150 18.58 2.32 -12.63
CA ILE A 150 19.10 3.19 -11.57
C ILE A 150 20.64 3.10 -11.52
N ASN A 151 21.18 1.88 -11.57
CA ASN A 151 22.63 1.67 -11.62
C ASN A 151 23.27 2.41 -12.80
N ASN A 152 22.76 2.18 -14.01
CA ASN A 152 23.34 2.75 -15.23
C ASN A 152 23.17 4.27 -15.33
N THR A 153 22.05 4.82 -14.85
CA THR A 153 21.74 6.25 -14.99
C THR A 153 22.47 7.10 -13.95
N PHE A 154 22.61 6.58 -12.73
CA PHE A 154 23.16 7.35 -11.61
C PHE A 154 24.54 6.87 -11.15
N ASN A 155 25.05 5.79 -11.75
CA ASN A 155 26.34 5.18 -11.45
C ASN A 155 26.45 4.76 -9.96
N ILE A 156 25.38 4.16 -9.45
CA ILE A 156 25.25 3.72 -8.05
C ILE A 156 25.17 2.21 -8.01
N SER A 157 25.95 1.57 -7.14
CA SER A 157 25.84 0.12 -6.93
C SER A 157 24.44 -0.25 -6.46
N THR A 158 23.82 -1.19 -7.15
CA THR A 158 22.51 -1.77 -6.80
C THR A 158 22.64 -3.23 -6.39
N THR A 159 23.85 -3.71 -6.12
CA THR A 159 24.08 -5.04 -5.54
C THR A 159 23.72 -5.01 -4.06
N ASP A 160 23.16 -6.10 -3.56
CA ASP A 160 22.86 -6.23 -2.13
C ASP A 160 24.15 -6.16 -1.31
N ILE A 161 24.15 -5.35 -0.26
CA ILE A 161 25.23 -5.27 0.71
C ILE A 161 25.01 -6.38 1.74
N ILE A 162 25.35 -7.61 1.35
CA ILE A 162 25.30 -8.78 2.23
C ILE A 162 26.67 -8.92 2.90
N THR A 163 26.81 -8.41 4.13
CA THR A 163 27.91 -8.78 5.02
C THR A 163 27.51 -9.99 5.86
N GLU A 164 28.48 -10.84 6.27
CA GLU A 164 28.22 -12.00 7.14
C GLU A 164 27.47 -11.61 8.43
N ASN A 165 27.69 -10.38 8.93
CA ASN A 165 27.01 -9.82 10.09
C ASN A 165 25.56 -9.33 9.83
N ASN A 166 25.14 -9.15 8.57
CA ASN A 166 23.84 -8.57 8.20
C ASN A 166 22.88 -9.59 7.56
N LYS A 167 23.26 -10.86 7.37
CA LYS A 167 22.40 -11.87 6.72
C LYS A 167 21.03 -12.04 7.39
N ASN A 168 20.95 -11.78 8.69
CA ASN A 168 19.73 -11.91 9.49
C ASN A 168 19.18 -10.56 10.01
N ASN A 169 19.74 -9.41 9.59
CA ASN A 169 19.26 -8.12 10.05
C ASN A 169 17.93 -7.78 9.40
N ILE A 170 16.87 -7.83 10.21
CA ILE A 170 15.53 -7.43 9.82
C ILE A 170 15.53 -5.90 9.67
N ILE A 171 15.12 -5.41 8.50
CA ILE A 171 14.87 -3.99 8.33
C ILE A 171 13.51 -3.69 8.96
N GLU A 172 13.55 -3.20 10.18
CA GLU A 172 12.37 -2.86 10.96
C GLU A 172 11.76 -1.55 10.45
N ARG A 173 10.43 -1.55 10.32
CA ARG A 173 9.67 -0.33 9.98
C ARG A 173 9.46 0.56 11.20
N PHE A 174 9.31 -0.04 12.36
CA PHE A 174 8.98 0.65 13.61
C PHE A 174 10.05 0.35 14.64
N HIS A 175 10.52 1.40 15.32
CA HIS A 175 11.39 1.25 16.48
C HIS A 175 10.50 0.95 17.70
N ILE A 176 10.58 -0.28 18.22
CA ILE A 176 9.82 -0.67 19.40
C ILE A 176 10.71 -0.43 20.63
N SER A 177 10.20 0.32 21.59
CA SER A 177 10.85 0.48 22.90
C SER A 177 9.89 0.04 24.00
N GLU A 178 10.33 -0.88 24.85
CA GLU A 178 9.58 -1.30 26.03
C GLU A 178 9.60 -0.18 27.08
N ILE A 179 8.42 0.28 27.51
CA ILE A 179 8.29 1.26 28.58
C ILE A 179 8.08 0.47 29.88
N SER A 180 9.09 0.42 30.74
CA SER A 180 8.96 -0.16 32.09
C SER A 180 8.00 0.69 32.92
N LYS A 181 6.73 0.28 33.02
CA LYS A 181 5.72 0.92 33.87
C LYS A 181 6.11 0.76 35.34
N ASN A 182 6.60 1.82 35.97
CA ASN A 182 6.50 1.97 37.42
C ASN A 182 5.67 3.22 37.72
N SER A 183 4.69 3.05 38.62
CA SER A 183 3.78 4.05 39.20
C SER A 183 2.85 4.78 38.23
N LEU A 184 1.62 4.27 38.09
CA LEU A 184 0.39 5.05 38.21
C LEU A 184 -0.78 4.09 38.41
N ASN A 185 -1.34 4.13 39.62
CA ASN A 185 -2.64 3.55 39.95
C ASN A 185 -3.68 4.13 38.98
N ASN A 186 -4.20 3.31 38.08
CA ASN A 186 -5.57 3.37 37.60
C ASN A 186 -5.88 2.00 36.99
N GLU A 187 -7.07 1.49 37.28
CA GLU A 187 -7.60 0.20 36.86
C GLU A 187 -7.45 -0.01 35.35
N TYR A 188 -6.37 -0.66 34.94
CA TYR A 188 -6.20 -1.14 33.58
C TYR A 188 -7.01 -2.42 33.43
N TYR A 189 -8.22 -2.27 32.88
CA TYR A 189 -8.97 -3.37 32.30
C TYR A 189 -8.07 -4.19 31.37
N SER A 190 -8.21 -5.51 31.45
CA SER A 190 -7.44 -6.56 30.77
C SER A 190 -6.79 -6.17 29.43
N ILE A 191 -5.45 -6.03 29.45
CA ILE A 191 -4.56 -5.77 28.31
C ILE A 191 -4.35 -7.05 27.48
N HIS A 192 -5.39 -7.75 27.03
CA HIS A 192 -5.20 -8.95 26.19
C HIS A 192 -5.99 -8.95 24.87
N ASP A 193 -6.68 -7.87 24.54
CA ASP A 193 -7.29 -7.74 23.21
C ASP A 193 -7.01 -6.38 22.55
N ILE A 194 -5.98 -6.36 21.69
CA ILE A 194 -5.63 -5.20 20.85
C ILE A 194 -6.82 -4.70 20.02
N PHE A 195 -7.80 -5.55 19.73
CA PHE A 195 -8.99 -5.16 18.97
C PHE A 195 -9.94 -4.32 19.83
N MET A 196 -9.94 -4.50 21.16
CA MET A 196 -10.74 -3.68 22.05
C MET A 196 -10.15 -2.29 22.25
N GLU A 197 -8.82 -2.16 22.30
CA GLU A 197 -8.13 -0.87 22.39
C GLU A 197 -8.40 0.04 21.17
N GLU A 198 -8.51 -0.55 19.98
CA GLU A 198 -8.78 0.19 18.74
C GLU A 198 -10.17 0.85 18.73
N ILE A 199 -11.17 0.26 19.40
CA ILE A 199 -12.52 0.84 19.51
C ILE A 199 -12.47 2.17 20.28
N TYR A 200 -11.60 2.28 21.28
CA TYR A 200 -11.47 3.49 22.08
C TYR A 200 -10.73 4.62 21.36
N THR A 201 -9.98 4.29 20.31
CA THR A 201 -9.16 5.26 19.55
C THR A 201 -9.74 5.58 18.17
N ASN A 202 -10.57 4.69 17.61
CA ASN A 202 -11.22 4.86 16.32
C ASN A 202 -12.76 4.73 16.45
N ASN A 203 -13.43 5.88 16.39
CA ASN A 203 -14.90 5.96 16.50
C ASN A 203 -15.66 5.27 15.34
N GLU A 204 -15.00 4.96 14.22
CA GLU A 204 -15.61 4.26 13.07
C GLU A 204 -15.69 2.75 13.29
N ILE A 205 -14.88 2.20 14.21
CA ILE A 205 -14.90 0.77 14.54
C ILE A 205 -15.98 0.52 15.59
N LYS A 206 -16.84 -0.46 15.32
CA LYS A 206 -17.92 -0.88 16.21
C LYS A 206 -17.84 -2.37 16.48
N VAL A 207 -18.21 -2.76 17.69
CA VAL A 207 -18.40 -4.16 18.05
C VAL A 207 -19.85 -4.54 17.75
N GLY A 208 -20.02 -5.60 16.98
CA GLY A 208 -21.31 -6.19 16.70
C GLY A 208 -21.37 -7.65 17.11
N THR A 209 -22.58 -8.15 17.33
CA THR A 209 -22.87 -9.55 17.58
C THR A 209 -23.42 -10.18 16.30
N ILE A 210 -22.96 -11.38 15.96
CA ILE A 210 -23.61 -12.19 14.92
C ILE A 210 -24.88 -12.77 15.52
N ILE A 211 -26.04 -12.33 15.02
CA ILE A 211 -27.35 -12.81 15.47
C ILE A 211 -27.89 -13.94 14.60
N GLU A 212 -27.37 -14.08 13.38
CA GLU A 212 -27.77 -15.15 12.48
C GLU A 212 -26.60 -15.56 11.58
N ASN A 213 -26.44 -16.85 11.32
CA ASN A 213 -25.41 -17.41 10.45
C ASN A 213 -25.96 -18.67 9.77
N VAL A 214 -26.50 -18.53 8.56
CA VAL A 214 -27.22 -19.60 7.85
C VAL A 214 -26.52 -19.92 6.55
N ARG A 215 -26.25 -21.20 6.32
CA ARG A 215 -25.78 -21.69 5.02
C ARG A 215 -26.89 -21.60 3.98
N THR A 216 -26.64 -20.94 2.85
CA THR A 216 -27.61 -20.75 1.77
C THR A 216 -27.46 -21.79 0.65
N THR A 217 -26.28 -22.41 0.54
CA THR A 217 -26.01 -23.54 -0.38
C THR A 217 -26.49 -24.87 0.19
N ALA A 218 -26.79 -25.84 -0.67
CA ALA A 218 -27.11 -27.21 -0.28
C ALA A 218 -25.97 -27.86 0.52
N GLN A 219 -26.30 -28.81 1.41
CA GLN A 219 -25.34 -29.40 2.34
C GLN A 219 -24.19 -30.15 1.63
N ASP A 220 -24.51 -30.78 0.52
CA ASP A 220 -23.63 -31.57 -0.35
C ASP A 220 -22.85 -30.72 -1.37
N HIS A 221 -23.15 -29.42 -1.48
CA HIS A 221 -22.41 -28.54 -2.36
C HIS A 221 -20.99 -28.29 -1.81
N PHE A 222 -19.99 -28.25 -2.70
CA PHE A 222 -18.58 -28.12 -2.30
C PHE A 222 -18.23 -26.72 -1.74
N GLN A 223 -18.98 -25.68 -2.14
CA GLN A 223 -18.86 -24.33 -1.58
C GLN A 223 -19.89 -24.10 -0.46
N ASP A 224 -19.45 -23.45 0.62
CA ASP A 224 -20.29 -22.96 1.73
C ASP A 224 -20.49 -21.45 1.58
N VAL A 225 -21.67 -21.03 1.15
CA VAL A 225 -22.08 -19.61 1.12
C VAL A 225 -23.03 -19.37 2.28
N ARG A 226 -22.81 -18.29 3.03
CA ARG A 226 -23.59 -17.98 4.24
C ARG A 226 -24.24 -16.60 4.21
N LEU A 227 -25.47 -16.55 4.69
CA LEU A 227 -26.14 -15.32 5.11
C LEU A 227 -25.80 -15.08 6.58
N ILE A 228 -25.16 -13.94 6.86
CA ILE A 228 -24.78 -13.56 8.22
C ILE A 228 -25.49 -12.24 8.55
N LYS A 229 -26.17 -12.20 9.70
CA LYS A 229 -26.79 -10.98 10.23
C LYS A 229 -26.02 -10.51 11.46
N PHE A 230 -25.71 -9.21 11.47
CA PHE A 230 -25.01 -8.54 12.55
C PHE A 230 -25.95 -7.58 13.26
N GLN A 231 -25.82 -7.47 14.57
CA GLN A 231 -26.46 -6.43 15.39
C GLN A 231 -25.36 -5.62 16.08
N SER A 232 -25.44 -4.30 16.01
CA SER A 232 -24.53 -3.40 16.70
C SER A 232 -25.23 -2.07 16.97
N ASP A 233 -24.85 -1.41 18.05
CA ASP A 233 -25.46 -0.15 18.45
C ASP A 233 -24.86 1.04 17.66
N ASN A 234 -25.71 2.02 17.35
CA ASN A 234 -25.30 3.30 16.73
C ASN A 234 -24.62 3.16 15.36
N ILE A 235 -25.04 2.20 14.53
CA ILE A 235 -24.64 2.11 13.12
C ILE A 235 -25.73 2.70 12.23
N ASN A 236 -25.37 3.71 11.44
CA ASN A 236 -26.19 4.20 10.34
C ASN A 236 -25.61 3.67 9.01
N TYR A 237 -26.45 3.05 8.18
CA TYR A 237 -26.05 2.60 6.84
C TYR A 237 -27.25 2.72 5.88
N GLN A 238 -26.94 2.75 4.58
CA GLN A 238 -27.90 2.74 3.49
C GLN A 238 -27.69 1.48 2.63
N PRO A 239 -28.74 1.03 1.89
CA PRO A 239 -28.58 -0.04 0.92
C PRO A 239 -27.47 0.29 -0.09
N GLY A 240 -26.47 -0.59 -0.20
CA GLY A 240 -25.30 -0.41 -1.06
C GLY A 240 -24.01 -0.06 -0.30
N ASP A 241 -24.10 0.30 0.98
CA ASP A 241 -22.92 0.49 1.83
C ASP A 241 -22.15 -0.82 2.04
N ILE A 242 -20.86 -0.69 2.31
CA ILE A 242 -19.93 -1.81 2.51
C ILE A 242 -19.58 -1.91 3.99
N ILE A 243 -19.65 -3.13 4.54
CA ILE A 243 -19.14 -3.45 5.87
C ILE A 243 -17.71 -4.02 5.78
N TYR A 244 -16.78 -3.43 6.53
CA TYR A 244 -15.44 -3.99 6.73
C TYR A 244 -15.42 -4.87 7.97
N ILE A 245 -15.12 -6.16 7.80
CA ILE A 245 -15.03 -7.13 8.90
C ILE A 245 -13.56 -7.37 9.20
N ARG A 246 -13.16 -7.20 10.46
CA ARG A 246 -11.78 -7.47 10.89
C ARG A 246 -11.61 -8.94 11.26
N PRO A 247 -10.84 -9.74 10.50
CA PRO A 247 -10.62 -11.14 10.84
C PRO A 247 -9.61 -11.28 11.98
N LYS A 248 -9.77 -12.34 12.79
CA LYS A 248 -8.75 -12.79 13.75
C LYS A 248 -8.18 -14.11 13.25
N LYS A 249 -6.85 -14.22 13.25
CA LYS A 249 -6.18 -15.49 12.94
C LYS A 249 -6.63 -16.53 13.96
N PHE A 250 -6.99 -17.72 13.50
CA PHE A 250 -7.27 -18.84 14.39
C PHE A 250 -6.06 -19.10 15.28
N SER A 251 -6.24 -19.03 16.60
CA SER A 251 -5.29 -19.65 17.51
C SER A 251 -5.37 -21.15 17.24
N LYS A 252 -4.26 -21.78 16.85
CA LYS A 252 -4.15 -23.24 16.96
C LYS A 252 -4.25 -23.58 18.45
N THR A 253 -5.46 -23.84 18.93
CA THR A 253 -5.66 -24.60 20.16
C THR A 253 -5.32 -26.04 19.79
N ASN A 254 -4.22 -26.54 20.34
CA ASN A 254 -3.87 -27.96 20.31
C ASN A 254 -4.98 -28.81 20.92
#